data_AF-A0A968MVI3-F1
#
_entry.id   AF-A0A968MVI3-F1
#
_cell.length_a   1.000
_cell.length_b   1.000
_cell.length_c   1.000
_cell.angle_alpha   90.00
_cell.angle_beta   90.00
_cell.angle_gamma   90.00
#
_symmetry.space_group_name_H-M   'P 1'
#
loop_
_entity.id
_entity.type
_entity.pdbx_description
1 polymer ?
#
loop_
_entity_poly.entity_id
_entity_poly.type
_entity_poly.pdbx_seq_one_letter_code
_entity_poly.pdbx_strand_id
1 'polypeptide(L)'
;MRLKQIRDTIKHFPLDPALHGLVNARLLETGFQTFRFRSSTNAEDVEGFNGAGLYDSYTGIPGDTDKSVEKAIKKVWASLWNYRAFEERDYFKIDHNSLAMGILVHRSFPAEDANGVVITINLYNDNIPAYTINSQFLEYSVVRPEIDILPEQVLYYTMEEPYLNRIEYINKSNLPDKVTDLVLTSDEIINLANTCRSIEAHYCNQLKKCFPLDIEFKIDSSVNGKRKLYIKQVRPFSE
;
A
#
# COMPACT_ATOMS: atom_id res chain seq x y z
N MET A 1 -3.32 27.04 -16.73
CA MET A 1 -4.57 27.70 -16.29
C MET A 1 -5.79 26.74 -16.28
N ARG A 2 -5.96 25.86 -17.29
CA ARG A 2 -7.17 25.02 -17.46
C ARG A 2 -7.32 23.84 -16.47
N LEU A 3 -6.25 23.13 -16.12
CA LEU A 3 -6.32 21.98 -15.19
C LEU A 3 -6.72 22.37 -13.76
N LYS A 4 -6.26 23.52 -13.27
CA LYS A 4 -6.68 24.04 -11.96
C LYS A 4 -8.19 24.26 -11.92
N GLN A 5 -8.75 24.85 -12.99
CA GLN A 5 -10.19 25.07 -13.10
C GLN A 5 -10.97 23.75 -13.08
N ILE A 6 -10.55 22.72 -13.83
CA ILE A 6 -11.18 21.39 -13.80
C ILE A 6 -11.18 20.81 -12.38
N ARG A 7 -10.02 20.85 -11.70
CA ARG A 7 -9.90 20.36 -10.31
C ARG A 7 -10.81 21.14 -9.37
N ASP A 8 -10.87 22.45 -9.51
CA ASP A 8 -11.72 23.30 -8.69
C ASP A 8 -13.21 23.01 -8.97
N THR A 9 -13.61 22.83 -10.23
CA THR A 9 -14.97 22.42 -10.59
C THR A 9 -15.35 21.10 -9.92
N ILE A 10 -14.50 20.08 -9.99
CA ILE A 10 -14.76 18.78 -9.35
C ILE A 10 -14.94 18.93 -7.83
N LYS A 11 -14.08 19.70 -7.17
CA LYS A 11 -14.13 19.90 -5.71
C LYS A 11 -15.38 20.66 -5.24
N HIS A 12 -15.88 21.60 -6.04
CA HIS A 12 -17.03 22.43 -5.68
C HIS A 12 -18.38 21.85 -6.14
N PHE A 13 -18.39 20.99 -7.17
CA PHE A 13 -19.63 20.36 -7.64
C PHE A 13 -20.19 19.42 -6.57
N PRO A 14 -21.51 19.42 -6.28
CA PRO A 14 -22.08 18.58 -5.23
C PRO A 14 -21.85 17.09 -5.50
N LEU A 15 -21.50 16.32 -4.47
CA LEU A 15 -21.44 14.87 -4.58
C LEU A 15 -22.87 14.31 -4.64
N ASP A 16 -23.05 13.25 -5.43
CA ASP A 16 -24.32 12.53 -5.46
C ASP A 16 -24.73 12.08 -4.03
N PRO A 17 -25.92 12.48 -3.54
CA PRO A 17 -26.34 12.17 -2.18
C PRO A 17 -26.51 10.67 -1.91
N ALA A 18 -26.92 9.88 -2.90
CA ALA A 18 -27.08 8.44 -2.76
C ALA A 18 -25.72 7.75 -2.64
N LEU A 19 -24.73 8.16 -3.46
CA LEU A 19 -23.35 7.68 -3.32
C LEU A 19 -22.78 8.07 -1.94
N HIS A 20 -22.94 9.33 -1.53
CA HIS A 20 -22.45 9.81 -0.25
C HIS A 20 -23.06 9.04 0.93
N GLY A 21 -24.39 8.80 0.89
CA GLY A 21 -25.10 8.00 1.88
C GLY A 21 -24.61 6.55 1.94
N LEU A 22 -24.46 5.91 0.78
CA LEU A 22 -23.98 4.53 0.68
C LEU A 22 -22.56 4.38 1.25
N VAL A 23 -21.63 5.27 0.88
CA VAL A 23 -20.26 5.22 1.39
C VAL A 23 -20.25 5.44 2.91
N ASN A 24 -20.92 6.46 3.43
CA ASN A 24 -20.94 6.70 4.89
C ASN A 24 -21.54 5.52 5.66
N ALA A 25 -22.65 4.94 5.20
CA ALA A 25 -23.26 3.78 5.85
C ALA A 25 -22.25 2.62 5.94
N ARG A 26 -21.57 2.30 4.83
CA ARG A 26 -20.55 1.25 4.79
C ARG A 26 -19.38 1.53 5.73
N LEU A 27 -18.91 2.77 5.83
CA LEU A 27 -17.79 3.11 6.70
C LEU A 27 -18.18 3.00 8.18
N LEU A 28 -19.36 3.48 8.54
CA LEU A 28 -19.89 3.41 9.90
C LEU A 28 -20.10 1.95 10.38
N GLU A 29 -20.51 1.05 9.48
CA GLU A 29 -20.65 -0.39 9.76
C GLU A 29 -19.33 -1.05 10.19
N THR A 30 -18.17 -0.51 9.78
CA THR A 30 -16.87 -1.13 10.09
C THR A 30 -16.38 -0.91 11.53
N GLY A 31 -16.94 0.08 12.24
CA GLY A 31 -16.47 0.49 13.56
C GLY A 31 -15.14 1.28 13.57
N PHE A 32 -14.51 1.51 12.41
CA PHE A 32 -13.31 2.36 12.32
C PHE A 32 -13.68 3.83 12.14
N GLN A 33 -12.83 4.72 12.66
CA GLN A 33 -13.07 6.18 12.59
C GLN A 33 -12.40 6.85 11.37
N THR A 34 -11.23 6.35 10.97
CA THR A 34 -10.41 7.01 9.95
C THR A 34 -10.15 6.06 8.80
N PHE A 35 -10.27 6.58 7.57
CA PHE A 35 -10.14 5.78 6.34
C PHE A 35 -9.24 6.47 5.34
N ARG A 36 -8.53 5.67 4.55
CA ARG A 36 -7.78 6.16 3.39
C ARG A 36 -8.54 5.84 2.11
N PHE A 37 -8.71 6.87 1.31
CA PHE A 37 -9.29 6.85 -0.03
C PHE A 37 -8.14 6.89 -1.02
N ARG A 38 -7.88 5.76 -1.68
CA ARG A 38 -6.80 5.59 -2.65
C ARG A 38 -7.33 5.63 -4.07
N SER A 39 -6.65 6.37 -4.92
CA SER A 39 -6.89 6.38 -6.36
C SER A 39 -6.66 5.00 -6.97
N SER A 40 -7.51 4.60 -7.89
CA SER A 40 -7.34 3.42 -8.75
C SER A 40 -8.00 3.73 -10.08
N THR A 41 -7.20 4.09 -11.08
CA THR A 41 -7.72 4.52 -12.39
C THR A 41 -7.52 3.43 -13.43
N ASN A 42 -8.45 3.33 -14.37
CA ASN A 42 -8.30 2.43 -15.52
C ASN A 42 -7.11 2.78 -16.43
N ALA A 43 -6.53 3.98 -16.31
CA ALA A 43 -5.28 4.31 -17.01
C ALA A 43 -4.12 3.40 -16.56
N GLU A 44 -4.11 2.98 -15.29
CA GLU A 44 -3.06 2.12 -14.72
C GLU A 44 -3.08 0.70 -15.30
N ASP A 45 -4.16 0.34 -16.01
CA ASP A 45 -4.30 -0.94 -16.70
C ASP A 45 -3.75 -0.89 -18.14
N VAL A 46 -3.37 0.29 -18.65
CA VAL A 46 -2.81 0.44 -20.00
C VAL A 46 -1.40 -0.14 -20.03
N GLU A 47 -1.16 -1.06 -20.96
CA GLU A 47 0.16 -1.70 -21.11
C GLU A 47 1.26 -0.65 -21.33
N GLY A 48 2.33 -0.75 -20.53
CA GLY A 48 3.46 0.18 -20.57
C GLY A 48 3.24 1.51 -19.85
N PHE A 49 2.05 1.78 -19.30
CA PHE A 49 1.80 2.99 -18.50
C PHE A 49 2.01 2.72 -17.00
N ASN A 50 2.89 3.50 -16.37
CA ASN A 50 3.10 3.43 -14.91
C ASN A 50 2.44 4.62 -14.20
N GLY A 51 1.34 4.36 -13.48
CA GLY A 51 0.63 5.39 -12.70
C GLY A 51 1.23 5.71 -11.32
N ALA A 52 2.34 5.07 -10.93
CA ALA A 52 2.90 5.19 -9.59
C ALA A 52 3.19 6.64 -9.19
N GLY A 53 2.48 7.11 -8.16
CA GLY A 53 2.66 8.46 -7.59
C GLY A 53 2.16 9.60 -8.48
N LEU A 54 1.30 9.32 -9.48
CA LEU A 54 0.65 10.36 -10.29
C LEU A 54 -0.59 10.94 -9.61
N TYR A 55 -1.33 10.08 -8.91
CA TYR A 55 -2.60 10.39 -8.28
C TYR A 55 -2.47 10.51 -6.77
N ASP A 56 -3.36 11.31 -6.19
CA ASP A 56 -3.33 11.56 -4.76
C ASP A 56 -4.34 10.66 -4.04
N SER A 57 -3.95 10.23 -2.85
CA SER A 57 -4.83 9.57 -1.91
C SER A 57 -5.16 10.54 -0.77
N TYR A 58 -6.31 10.41 -0.11
CA TYR A 58 -6.73 11.32 0.97
C TYR A 58 -7.33 10.56 2.16
N THR A 59 -7.22 11.15 3.36
CA THR A 59 -7.91 10.63 4.55
C THR A 59 -9.32 11.18 4.61
N GLY A 60 -10.30 10.32 4.85
CA GLY A 60 -11.69 10.68 5.12
C GLY A 60 -12.15 10.13 6.47
N ILE A 61 -12.93 10.94 7.18
CA ILE A 61 -13.45 10.65 8.52
C ILE A 61 -14.96 10.92 8.47
N PRO A 62 -15.83 9.91 8.66
CA PRO A 62 -17.27 10.12 8.75
C PRO A 62 -17.62 11.15 9.84
N GLY A 63 -18.44 12.14 9.49
CA GLY A 63 -18.87 13.20 10.42
C GLY A 63 -17.87 14.36 10.61
N ASP A 64 -16.64 14.26 10.10
CA ASP A 64 -15.65 15.35 10.17
C ASP A 64 -15.93 16.42 9.11
N THR A 65 -15.82 17.70 9.47
CA THR A 65 -16.07 18.82 8.56
C THR A 65 -14.90 19.11 7.63
N ASP A 66 -13.65 18.94 8.08
CA ASP A 66 -12.44 19.29 7.35
C ASP A 66 -11.93 18.13 6.49
N LYS A 67 -11.99 16.92 7.04
CA LYS A 67 -11.63 15.65 6.41
C LYS A 67 -12.87 14.81 6.10
N SER A 68 -13.95 15.44 5.66
CA SER A 68 -15.19 14.74 5.32
C SER A 68 -14.99 13.69 4.22
N VAL A 69 -15.81 12.64 4.24
CA VAL A 69 -15.84 11.58 3.21
C VAL A 69 -16.03 12.19 1.81
N GLU A 70 -16.94 13.16 1.69
CA GLU A 70 -17.18 13.89 0.45
C GLU A 70 -15.91 14.61 -0.04
N LYS A 71 -15.22 15.34 0.84
CA LYS A 71 -13.99 16.05 0.49
C LYS A 71 -12.90 15.06 0.05
N ALA A 72 -12.79 13.91 0.71
CA ALA A 72 -11.82 12.88 0.33
C ALA A 72 -12.10 12.34 -1.07
N ILE A 73 -13.34 11.94 -1.37
CA ILE A 73 -13.76 11.43 -2.69
C ILE A 73 -13.45 12.45 -3.79
N LYS A 74 -13.92 13.69 -3.63
CA LYS A 74 -13.74 14.74 -4.64
C LYS A 74 -12.28 15.08 -4.86
N LYS A 75 -11.45 15.08 -3.80
CA LYS A 75 -10.02 15.33 -3.93
C LYS A 75 -9.29 14.21 -4.67
N VAL A 76 -9.65 12.94 -4.42
CA VAL A 76 -9.11 11.80 -5.20
C VAL A 76 -9.50 11.94 -6.68
N TRP A 77 -10.76 12.21 -7.00
CA TRP A 77 -11.19 12.44 -8.38
C TRP A 77 -10.50 13.64 -9.05
N ALA A 78 -10.34 14.75 -8.32
CA ALA A 78 -9.63 15.91 -8.83
C ALA A 78 -8.15 15.59 -9.12
N SER A 79 -7.53 14.66 -8.39
CA SER A 79 -6.13 14.28 -8.60
C SER A 79 -5.88 13.65 -9.98
N LEU A 80 -6.91 13.11 -10.65
CA LEU A 80 -6.84 12.67 -12.04
C LEU A 80 -6.27 13.81 -12.93
N TRP A 81 -6.62 15.06 -12.63
CA TRP A 81 -6.22 16.25 -13.37
C TRP A 81 -5.04 17.01 -12.75
N ASN A 82 -4.26 16.35 -11.90
CA ASN A 82 -2.95 16.86 -11.50
C ASN A 82 -2.08 17.06 -12.74
N TYR A 83 -1.25 18.10 -12.74
CA TYR A 83 -0.43 18.44 -13.90
C TYR A 83 0.46 17.26 -14.32
N ARG A 84 1.18 16.65 -13.37
CA ARG A 84 1.99 15.45 -13.60
C ARG A 84 1.17 14.30 -14.19
N ALA A 85 0.00 14.02 -13.62
CA ALA A 85 -0.86 12.94 -14.09
C ALA A 85 -1.37 13.19 -15.52
N PHE A 86 -1.74 14.43 -15.84
CA PHE A 86 -2.17 14.83 -17.19
C PHE A 86 -1.05 14.69 -18.21
N GLU A 87 0.12 15.24 -17.92
CA GLU A 87 1.28 15.23 -18.84
C GLU A 87 1.72 13.80 -19.17
N GLU A 88 1.81 12.93 -18.15
CA GLU A 88 2.16 11.52 -18.37
C GLU A 88 1.13 10.83 -19.29
N ARG A 89 -0.17 11.01 -19.02
CA ARG A 89 -1.19 10.41 -19.89
C ARG A 89 -1.17 10.97 -21.32
N ASP A 90 -0.89 12.26 -21.50
CA ASP A 90 -0.77 12.86 -22.84
C ASP A 90 0.47 12.35 -23.57
N TYR A 91 1.58 12.15 -22.86
CA TYR A 91 2.79 11.54 -23.39
C TYR A 91 2.50 10.13 -23.92
N PHE A 92 1.81 9.31 -23.12
CA PHE A 92 1.36 7.96 -23.49
C PHE A 92 0.13 7.94 -24.42
N LYS A 93 -0.34 9.10 -24.89
CA LYS A 93 -1.47 9.25 -25.84
C LYS A 93 -2.77 8.58 -25.37
N ILE A 94 -2.99 8.58 -24.06
CA ILE A 94 -4.23 8.08 -23.45
C ILE A 94 -5.34 9.13 -23.62
N ASP A 95 -6.45 8.74 -24.24
CA ASP A 95 -7.63 9.62 -24.36
C ASP A 95 -8.14 10.03 -22.99
N HIS A 96 -8.12 11.32 -22.70
CA HIS A 96 -8.55 11.84 -21.41
C HIS A 96 -10.06 11.71 -21.17
N ASN A 97 -10.86 11.49 -22.21
CA ASN A 97 -12.31 11.33 -22.09
C ASN A 97 -12.73 9.88 -21.77
N SER A 98 -11.85 8.91 -21.93
CA SER A 98 -12.11 7.49 -21.59
C SER A 98 -11.70 7.12 -20.16
N LEU A 99 -11.25 8.10 -19.38
CA LEU A 99 -10.70 7.88 -18.05
C LEU A 99 -11.79 7.85 -16.98
N ALA A 100 -11.66 6.87 -16.08
CA ALA A 100 -12.44 6.78 -14.86
C ALA A 100 -11.51 6.63 -13.65
N MET A 101 -11.94 7.18 -12.52
CA MET A 101 -11.24 7.05 -11.24
C MET A 101 -12.11 6.25 -10.28
N GLY A 102 -11.74 4.99 -10.07
CA GLY A 102 -12.16 4.20 -8.93
C GLY A 102 -11.49 4.72 -7.65
N ILE A 103 -12.11 4.42 -6.51
CA ILE A 103 -11.54 4.73 -5.20
C ILE A 103 -11.59 3.49 -4.32
N LEU A 104 -10.41 2.97 -3.98
CA LEU A 104 -10.28 1.95 -2.94
C LEU A 104 -10.33 2.63 -1.57
N VAL A 105 -11.29 2.25 -0.74
CA VAL A 105 -11.42 2.75 0.63
C VAL A 105 -11.07 1.65 1.61
N HIS A 106 -10.11 1.90 2.48
CA HIS A 106 -9.75 0.98 3.56
C HIS A 106 -9.51 1.76 4.85
N ARG A 107 -9.60 1.11 6.01
CA ARG A 107 -9.27 1.74 7.30
C ARG A 107 -7.85 2.33 7.28
N SER A 108 -7.63 3.40 8.02
CA SER A 108 -6.29 3.93 8.29
C SER A 108 -5.64 3.14 9.43
N PHE A 109 -4.32 3.30 9.56
CA PHE A 109 -3.49 2.59 10.53
C PHE A 109 -2.66 3.61 11.32
N PRO A 110 -3.31 4.51 12.09
CA PRO A 110 -2.63 5.66 12.72
C PRO A 110 -1.74 5.30 13.90
N ALA A 111 -1.82 4.05 14.38
CA ALA A 111 -1.08 3.56 15.53
C ALA A 111 -0.56 2.14 15.25
N GLU A 112 -0.05 1.92 14.04
CA GLU A 112 0.54 0.64 13.68
C GLU A 112 1.79 0.36 14.52
N ASP A 113 2.02 -0.92 14.82
CA ASP A 113 3.21 -1.33 15.57
C ASP A 113 4.44 -1.41 14.65
N ALA A 114 4.22 -1.80 13.38
CA ALA A 114 5.25 -1.89 12.36
C ALA A 114 4.67 -1.79 10.94
N ASN A 115 5.49 -1.35 10.00
CA ASN A 115 5.21 -1.36 8.56
C ASN A 115 6.36 -2.03 7.80
N GLY A 116 6.11 -2.50 6.57
CA GLY A 116 7.17 -3.07 5.76
C GLY A 116 6.77 -3.45 4.35
N VAL A 117 7.78 -3.93 3.62
CA VAL A 117 7.70 -4.45 2.25
C VAL A 117 8.37 -5.81 2.20
N VAL A 118 7.74 -6.76 1.52
CA VAL A 118 8.33 -8.06 1.17
C VAL A 118 8.53 -8.12 -0.33
N ILE A 119 9.75 -8.39 -0.75
CA ILE A 119 10.02 -8.87 -2.10
C ILE A 119 10.13 -10.39 -2.05
N THR A 120 9.33 -11.12 -2.82
CA THR A 120 9.22 -12.58 -2.70
C THR A 120 10.36 -13.37 -3.38
N ILE A 121 11.53 -12.75 -3.50
CA ILE A 121 12.79 -13.35 -3.94
C ILE A 121 13.94 -12.86 -3.06
N ASN A 122 15.09 -13.53 -3.19
CA ASN A 122 16.31 -13.17 -2.51
C ASN A 122 17.06 -12.10 -3.33
N LEU A 123 16.99 -10.85 -2.88
CA LEU A 123 17.65 -9.72 -3.57
C LEU A 123 19.19 -9.76 -3.53
N TYR A 124 19.80 -10.68 -2.78
CA TYR A 124 21.25 -10.80 -2.63
C TYR A 124 21.84 -12.01 -3.35
N ASN A 125 21.03 -13.04 -3.61
CA ASN A 125 21.49 -14.27 -4.25
C ASN A 125 20.34 -15.04 -4.90
N ASP A 126 20.24 -14.93 -6.22
CA ASP A 126 19.19 -15.59 -7.03
C ASP A 126 19.23 -17.13 -6.96
N ASN A 127 20.36 -17.72 -6.58
CA ASN A 127 20.50 -19.18 -6.48
C ASN A 127 19.92 -19.75 -5.17
N ILE A 128 19.61 -18.89 -4.20
CA ILE A 128 19.11 -19.33 -2.89
C ILE A 128 17.75 -18.68 -2.62
N PRO A 129 16.63 -19.38 -2.89
CA PRO A 129 15.29 -18.88 -2.66
C PRO A 129 15.08 -18.40 -1.21
N ALA A 130 14.72 -17.13 -1.09
CA ALA A 130 14.31 -16.50 0.15
C ALA A 130 13.32 -15.37 -0.17
N TYR A 131 12.60 -14.89 0.83
CA TYR A 131 11.92 -13.60 0.77
C TYR A 131 12.80 -12.55 1.44
N THR A 132 13.01 -11.43 0.76
CA THR A 132 13.64 -10.25 1.36
C THR A 132 12.58 -9.36 1.99
N ILE A 133 12.60 -9.28 3.32
CA ILE A 133 11.63 -8.56 4.14
C ILE A 133 12.33 -7.32 4.71
N ASN A 134 11.81 -6.14 4.38
CA ASN A 134 12.21 -4.87 5.00
C ASN A 134 11.07 -4.39 5.90
N SER A 135 11.36 -4.08 7.15
CA SER A 135 10.38 -3.64 8.12
C SER A 135 10.91 -2.55 9.04
N GLN A 136 10.02 -1.70 9.54
CA GLN A 136 10.36 -0.69 10.54
C GLN A 136 9.22 -0.46 11.52
N PHE A 137 9.55 -0.02 12.73
CA PHE A 137 8.58 0.37 13.75
C PHE A 137 7.71 1.55 13.30
N LEU A 138 6.45 1.55 13.74
CA LEU A 138 5.51 2.64 13.54
C LEU A 138 5.39 3.04 12.04
N GLU A 139 5.35 4.35 11.75
CA GLU A 139 5.21 4.90 10.40
C GLU A 139 6.55 5.26 9.73
N TYR A 140 7.70 4.91 10.34
CA TYR A 140 9.01 5.19 9.73
C TYR A 140 9.16 4.43 8.42
N SER A 141 9.59 5.14 7.38
CA SER A 141 9.61 4.61 6.01
C SER A 141 10.72 3.58 5.81
N VAL A 142 10.38 2.43 5.23
CA VAL A 142 11.35 1.44 4.73
C VAL A 142 11.81 1.72 3.30
N VAL A 143 10.99 2.42 2.52
CA VAL A 143 11.26 2.69 1.08
C VAL A 143 12.13 3.94 0.91
N ARG A 144 11.94 4.92 1.79
CA ARG A 144 12.68 6.19 1.81
C ARG A 144 12.98 6.55 3.27
N PRO A 145 13.87 5.82 3.94
CA PRO A 145 14.21 6.10 5.33
C PRO A 145 14.83 7.50 5.45
N GLU A 146 14.72 8.07 6.65
CA GLU A 146 15.46 9.28 7.01
C GLU A 146 16.97 9.02 6.98
N ILE A 147 17.76 10.08 6.85
CA ILE A 147 19.22 9.98 6.86
C ILE A 147 19.66 9.27 8.15
N ASP A 148 20.58 8.33 8.02
CA ASP A 148 21.12 7.51 9.11
C ASP A 148 20.12 6.59 9.82
N ILE A 149 18.88 6.46 9.31
CA ILE A 149 17.93 5.44 9.79
C ILE A 149 18.00 4.21 8.87
N LEU A 150 18.30 3.06 9.46
CA LEU A 150 18.31 1.77 8.79
C LEU A 150 17.06 0.97 9.21
N PRO A 151 16.23 0.51 8.25
CA PRO A 151 15.13 -0.40 8.54
C PRO A 151 15.66 -1.80 8.88
N GLU A 152 14.91 -2.59 9.66
CA GLU A 152 15.24 -4.02 9.85
C GLU A 152 15.08 -4.76 8.53
N GLN A 153 16.08 -5.56 8.17
CA GLN A 153 16.05 -6.38 6.97
C GLN A 153 16.38 -7.83 7.26
N VAL A 154 15.51 -8.70 6.77
CA VAL A 154 15.54 -10.14 7.01
C VAL A 154 15.44 -10.90 5.69
N LEU A 155 16.22 -11.97 5.57
CA LEU A 155 15.99 -13.05 4.62
C LEU A 155 15.25 -14.19 5.30
N TYR A 156 14.06 -14.52 4.80
CA TYR A 156 13.34 -15.72 5.19
C TYR A 156 13.50 -16.77 4.09
N TYR A 157 14.25 -17.83 4.36
CA TYR A 157 14.53 -18.87 3.37
C TYR A 157 13.28 -19.72 3.09
N THR A 158 12.97 -19.92 1.81
CA THR A 158 11.76 -20.61 1.36
C THR A 158 12.02 -22.02 0.85
N MET A 159 13.27 -22.46 0.90
CA MET A 159 13.69 -23.82 0.54
C MET A 159 13.21 -24.86 1.56
N GLU A 160 13.22 -26.13 1.14
CA GLU A 160 13.03 -27.26 2.03
C GLU A 160 14.22 -27.42 3.03
N GLU A 161 14.13 -28.41 3.90
CA GLU A 161 15.17 -28.76 4.85
C GLU A 161 16.56 -28.86 4.18
N PRO A 162 17.63 -28.34 4.82
CA PRO A 162 17.72 -27.87 6.21
C PRO A 162 17.41 -26.37 6.42
N TYR A 163 16.87 -25.67 5.40
CA TYR A 163 16.68 -24.21 5.45
C TYR A 163 15.24 -23.79 5.76
N LEU A 164 14.36 -24.77 6.01
CA LEU A 164 12.96 -24.51 6.29
C LEU A 164 12.81 -23.58 7.50
N ASN A 165 12.04 -22.49 7.33
CA ASN A 165 11.82 -21.46 8.36
C ASN A 165 13.09 -20.76 8.87
N ARG A 166 14.21 -20.84 8.15
CA ARG A 166 15.41 -20.12 8.56
C ARG A 166 15.22 -18.62 8.35
N ILE A 167 15.51 -17.86 9.40
CA ILE A 167 15.49 -16.40 9.42
C ILE A 167 16.93 -15.91 9.56
N GLU A 168 17.37 -15.07 8.64
CA GLU A 168 18.67 -14.40 8.68
C GLU A 168 18.48 -12.89 8.70
N TYR A 169 19.07 -12.21 9.68
CA TYR A 169 19.04 -10.76 9.78
C TYR A 169 20.25 -10.19 9.02
N ILE A 170 19.99 -9.44 7.96
CA ILE A 170 21.02 -8.69 7.24
C ILE A 170 21.42 -7.48 8.08
N ASN A 171 20.43 -6.77 8.61
CA ASN A 171 20.62 -5.74 9.62
C ASN A 171 19.36 -5.59 10.49
N LYS A 172 19.54 -5.03 11.68
CA LYS A 172 18.44 -4.65 12.57
C LYS A 172 18.08 -3.18 12.39
N SER A 173 16.89 -2.80 12.85
CA SER A 173 16.53 -1.39 12.98
C SER A 173 17.50 -0.69 13.93
N ASN A 174 17.92 0.53 13.58
CA ASN A 174 18.79 1.36 14.41
C ASN A 174 18.07 2.54 15.05
N LEU A 175 16.73 2.52 15.12
CA LEU A 175 15.98 3.58 15.79
C LEU A 175 16.43 3.70 17.26
N PRO A 176 16.80 4.91 17.75
CA PRO A 176 17.46 5.09 19.05
C PRO A 176 16.72 4.48 20.23
N ASP A 177 15.39 4.56 20.26
CA ASP A 177 14.56 4.05 21.35
C ASP A 177 14.15 2.57 21.17
N LYS A 178 14.70 1.90 20.15
CA LYS A 178 14.30 0.55 19.70
C LYS A 178 15.46 -0.36 19.32
N VAL A 179 16.70 0.01 19.62
CA VAL A 179 17.92 -0.70 19.16
C VAL A 179 17.97 -2.18 19.57
N THR A 180 17.38 -2.55 20.71
CA THR A 180 17.33 -3.94 21.18
C THR A 180 16.09 -4.71 20.74
N ASP A 181 15.08 -4.01 20.25
CA ASP A 181 13.78 -4.59 19.90
C ASP A 181 13.86 -5.14 18.47
N LEU A 182 13.21 -6.29 18.24
CA LEU A 182 12.94 -6.77 16.88
C LEU A 182 11.68 -6.10 16.35
N VAL A 183 11.69 -5.67 15.10
CA VAL A 183 10.50 -5.05 14.49
C VAL A 183 9.38 -6.08 14.39
N LEU A 184 9.72 -7.29 13.96
CA LEU A 184 8.83 -8.44 13.87
C LEU A 184 9.34 -9.59 14.74
N THR A 185 8.42 -10.33 15.36
CA THR A 185 8.78 -11.61 16.00
C THR A 185 9.00 -12.70 14.94
N SER A 186 9.70 -13.78 15.31
CA SER A 186 9.87 -14.93 14.42
C SER A 186 8.52 -15.51 13.95
N ASP A 187 7.52 -15.56 14.83
CA ASP A 187 6.17 -16.03 14.49
C ASP A 187 5.47 -15.08 13.50
N GLU A 188 5.67 -13.77 13.64
CA GLU A 188 5.15 -12.78 12.70
C GLU A 188 5.82 -12.90 11.33
N ILE A 189 7.13 -13.13 11.27
CA ILE A 189 7.88 -13.37 10.03
C ILE A 189 7.39 -14.64 9.34
N ILE A 190 7.22 -15.74 10.08
CA ILE A 190 6.70 -17.01 9.53
C ILE A 190 5.26 -16.84 9.02
N ASN A 191 4.40 -16.15 9.78
CA ASN A 191 3.02 -15.88 9.37
C ASN A 191 2.97 -15.00 8.11
N LEU A 192 3.82 -13.98 8.03
CA LEU A 192 3.97 -13.14 6.85
C LEU A 192 4.42 -13.95 5.63
N ALA A 193 5.45 -14.79 5.77
CA ALA A 193 5.92 -15.64 4.69
C ALA A 193 4.86 -16.64 4.20
N ASN A 194 4.12 -17.27 5.10
CA ASN A 194 3.00 -18.15 4.74
C ASN A 194 1.88 -17.40 4.01
N THR A 195 1.63 -16.15 4.42
CA THR A 195 0.68 -15.25 3.73
C THR A 195 1.17 -14.91 2.32
N CYS A 196 2.44 -14.54 2.16
CA CYS A 196 3.07 -14.26 0.87
C CYS A 196 2.99 -15.48 -0.07
N ARG A 197 3.31 -16.68 0.41
CA ARG A 197 3.20 -17.93 -0.37
C ARG A 197 1.78 -18.16 -0.89
N SER A 198 0.77 -17.88 -0.05
CA SER A 198 -0.64 -18.01 -0.43
C SER A 198 -1.04 -17.00 -1.51
N ILE A 199 -0.51 -15.77 -1.42
CA ILE A 199 -0.73 -14.71 -2.41
C ILE A 199 -0.05 -15.07 -3.74
N GLU A 200 1.21 -15.52 -3.72
CA GLU A 200 1.93 -15.97 -4.92
C GLU A 200 1.19 -17.12 -5.62
N ALA A 201 0.75 -18.12 -4.86
CA ALA A 201 -0.01 -19.24 -5.40
C ALA A 201 -1.33 -18.78 -6.05
N HIS A 202 -2.02 -17.81 -5.43
CA HIS A 202 -3.23 -17.22 -5.97
C HIS A 202 -2.98 -16.53 -7.33
N TYR A 203 -2.02 -15.60 -7.39
CA TYR A 203 -1.72 -14.86 -8.61
C TYR A 203 -1.15 -15.77 -9.71
N CYS A 204 -0.25 -16.69 -9.36
CA CYS A 204 0.29 -17.62 -10.35
C CYS A 204 -0.80 -18.50 -10.97
N ASN A 205 -1.76 -18.97 -10.16
CA ASN A 205 -2.88 -19.75 -10.68
C ASN A 205 -3.86 -18.91 -11.51
N GLN A 206 -4.18 -17.69 -11.05
CA GLN A 206 -5.12 -16.80 -11.73
C GLN A 206 -4.57 -16.31 -13.08
N LEU A 207 -3.30 -15.92 -13.12
CA LEU A 207 -2.66 -15.34 -14.31
C LEU A 207 -1.94 -16.38 -15.17
N LYS A 208 -1.90 -17.65 -14.74
CA LYS A 208 -1.15 -18.74 -15.40
C LYS A 208 0.32 -18.42 -15.65
N LYS A 209 0.88 -17.53 -14.83
CA LYS A 209 2.27 -17.06 -14.87
C LYS A 209 2.71 -16.75 -13.46
N CYS A 210 3.77 -17.41 -12.99
CA CYS A 210 4.42 -17.09 -11.73
C CYS A 210 5.44 -15.96 -11.96
N PHE A 211 5.51 -15.02 -11.03
CA PHE A 211 6.47 -13.93 -11.01
C PHE A 211 6.63 -13.44 -9.57
N PRO A 212 7.80 -12.87 -9.21
CA PRO A 212 8.00 -12.32 -7.88
C PRO A 212 7.03 -11.17 -7.60
N LEU A 213 6.71 -10.97 -6.34
CA LEU A 213 5.78 -9.95 -5.88
C LEU A 213 6.50 -8.95 -4.96
N ASP A 214 6.05 -7.70 -5.06
CA ASP A 214 6.30 -6.63 -4.10
C ASP A 214 5.03 -6.44 -3.26
N ILE A 215 5.13 -6.76 -1.97
CA ILE A 215 4.00 -6.82 -1.04
C ILE A 215 4.21 -5.84 0.12
N GLU A 216 3.35 -4.83 0.21
CA GLU A 216 3.30 -3.93 1.36
C GLU A 216 2.43 -4.52 2.47
N PHE A 217 2.91 -4.46 3.71
CA PHE A 217 2.18 -4.94 4.88
C PHE A 217 2.28 -3.98 6.08
N LYS A 218 1.40 -4.22 7.07
CA LYS A 218 1.39 -3.55 8.37
C LYS A 218 1.13 -4.56 9.48
N ILE A 219 1.70 -4.31 10.66
CA ILE A 219 1.32 -4.95 11.92
C ILE A 219 0.58 -3.92 12.77
N ASP A 220 -0.61 -4.27 13.22
CA ASP A 220 -1.46 -3.35 13.99
C ASP A 220 -2.20 -4.08 15.10
N SER A 221 -2.00 -3.61 16.33
CA SER A 221 -2.59 -4.11 17.57
C SER A 221 -3.77 -3.28 18.05
N SER A 222 -4.06 -2.15 17.40
CA SER A 222 -5.07 -1.16 17.83
C SER A 222 -6.51 -1.68 17.88
N VAL A 223 -6.83 -2.78 17.19
CA VAL A 223 -8.22 -3.30 17.10
C VAL A 223 -8.60 -4.18 18.30
N ASN A 224 -7.69 -5.01 18.80
CA ASN A 224 -7.99 -6.01 19.84
C ASN A 224 -6.84 -6.20 20.85
N GLY A 225 -5.87 -5.29 20.87
CA GLY A 225 -4.67 -5.35 21.70
C GLY A 225 -3.66 -6.41 21.26
N LYS A 226 -3.90 -7.12 20.15
CA LYS A 226 -3.00 -8.15 19.63
C LYS A 226 -2.45 -7.72 18.28
N ARG A 227 -1.13 -7.71 18.15
CA ARG A 227 -0.42 -7.48 16.89
C ARG A 227 -0.97 -8.41 15.82
N LYS A 228 -1.51 -7.84 14.75
CA LYS A 228 -2.10 -8.58 13.64
C LYS A 228 -1.53 -8.08 12.31
N LEU A 229 -1.24 -9.03 11.42
CA LEU A 229 -0.80 -8.77 10.06
C LEU A 229 -1.93 -8.29 9.16
N TYR A 230 -1.66 -7.25 8.37
CA TYR A 230 -2.52 -6.74 7.31
C TYR A 230 -1.72 -6.54 6.03
N ILE A 231 -2.19 -7.12 4.93
CA ILE A 231 -1.65 -6.87 3.59
C ILE A 231 -2.30 -5.62 3.02
N LYS A 232 -1.49 -4.70 2.52
CA LYS A 232 -1.92 -3.36 2.07
C LYS A 232 -1.96 -3.23 0.56
N GLN A 233 -0.98 -3.80 -0.10
CA GLN A 233 -0.82 -3.72 -1.53
C GLN A 233 0.01 -4.92 -2.00
N VAL A 234 -0.32 -5.43 -3.17
CA VAL A 234 0.42 -6.49 -3.86
C VAL A 234 0.64 -6.01 -5.29
N ARG A 235 1.88 -6.09 -5.77
CA ARG A 235 2.26 -5.75 -7.14
C ARG A 235 3.19 -6.84 -7.70
N PRO A 236 3.22 -7.05 -9.03
CA PRO A 236 4.37 -7.68 -9.65
C PRO A 236 5.65 -6.93 -9.28
N PHE A 237 6.70 -7.67 -8.91
CA PHE A 237 8.04 -7.12 -8.79
C PHE A 237 8.68 -7.11 -10.19
N SER A 238 9.13 -5.94 -10.62
CA SER A 238 9.88 -5.73 -11.85
C SER A 238 11.15 -4.97 -11.51
N GLU A 239 12.30 -5.55 -11.83
CA GLU A 239 13.61 -4.88 -11.73
C GLU A 239 13.74 -3.71 -12.70
#